data_AF-A0A2P4SS43-F1
#
_entry.id   AF-A0A2P4SS43-F1
#
_cell.length_a   1.000
_cell.length_b   1.000
_cell.length_c   1.000
_cell.angle_alpha   90.00
_cell.angle_beta   90.00
_cell.angle_gamma   90.00
#
_symmetry.space_group_name_H-M   'P 1'
#
loop_
_entity.id
_entity.type
_entity.pdbx_description
1 polymer ?
#
loop_
_entity_poly.entity_id
_entity_poly.type
_entity_poly.pdbx_seq_one_letter_code
_entity_poly.pdbx_strand_id
1 'polypeptide(L)'
;LVTLGTSLIIDRVFFGEWVLVQLNFLKFNVLQNLGTFYGSHPWHWYFTQGLPVILGTHLPFFIHGCVMAPKRYRIFLGAVIWTVLVYRSLSVYPEVCFVFHPSHVHCPLKMRFLQCPPDLTGNESYVDEADVFYSNPLGWLNKEFYNDTLLPSHLIFFSVLEQEISSFLALKGYKKTATVFHTHVPQGRVGSHIYIYKKKPEMNRI
;
A
#
# COMPACT_ATOMS: atom_id res chain seq x y z
N LEU A 1 -30.24 -15.33 -7.65
CA LEU A 1 -31.19 -14.18 -7.54
C LEU A 1 -31.31 -13.68 -6.11
N VAL A 2 -31.61 -14.54 -5.14
CA VAL A 2 -31.72 -14.17 -3.72
C VAL A 2 -30.43 -13.52 -3.20
N THR A 3 -29.27 -14.10 -3.50
CA THR A 3 -27.95 -13.58 -3.10
C THR A 3 -27.63 -12.19 -3.65
N LEU A 4 -27.96 -11.93 -4.92
CA LEU A 4 -27.78 -10.62 -5.55
C LEU A 4 -28.76 -9.59 -4.99
N GLY A 5 -30.01 -10.00 -4.74
CA GLY A 5 -31.02 -9.15 -4.11
C GLY A 5 -30.66 -8.77 -2.67
N THR A 6 -30.15 -9.72 -1.88
CA THR A 6 -29.68 -9.42 -0.51
C THR A 6 -28.46 -8.51 -0.51
N SER A 7 -27.52 -8.70 -1.45
CA SER A 7 -26.36 -7.79 -1.57
C SER A 7 -26.79 -6.36 -1.90
N LEU A 8 -27.68 -6.20 -2.89
CA LEU A 8 -28.21 -4.90 -3.31
C LEU A 8 -28.87 -4.13 -2.15
N ILE A 9 -29.61 -4.83 -1.30
CA ILE A 9 -30.28 -4.23 -0.13
C ILE A 9 -29.24 -3.80 0.90
N ILE A 10 -28.24 -4.64 1.17
CA ILE A 10 -27.14 -4.33 2.09
C ILE A 10 -26.39 -3.08 1.59
N ASP A 11 -25.99 -3.08 0.32
CA ASP A 11 -25.26 -1.98 -0.30
C ASP A 11 -26.08 -0.67 -0.24
N ARG A 12 -27.40 -0.74 -0.43
CA ARG A 12 -28.31 0.40 -0.29
C ARG A 12 -28.39 0.98 1.12
N VAL A 13 -28.30 0.13 2.14
CA VAL A 13 -28.33 0.53 3.55
C VAL A 13 -27.03 1.22 3.95
N PHE A 14 -25.88 0.70 3.51
CA PHE A 14 -24.57 1.26 3.87
C PHE A 14 -24.21 2.52 3.08
N PHE A 15 -24.44 2.52 1.76
CA PHE A 15 -24.00 3.61 0.88
C PHE A 15 -25.08 4.67 0.63
N GLY A 16 -26.33 4.43 1.03
CA GLY A 16 -27.42 5.40 0.85
C GLY A 16 -27.91 5.53 -0.60
N GLU A 17 -27.33 4.79 -1.55
CA GLU A 17 -27.68 4.77 -2.97
C GLU A 17 -27.79 3.33 -3.50
N TRP A 18 -28.52 3.13 -4.60
CA TRP A 18 -28.62 1.82 -5.23
C TRP A 18 -27.37 1.55 -6.06
N VAL A 19 -26.39 0.91 -5.42
CA VAL A 19 -25.11 0.59 -6.04
C VAL A 19 -24.90 -0.92 -6.03
N LEU A 20 -24.56 -1.47 -7.19
CA LEU A 20 -24.06 -2.85 -7.30
C LEU A 20 -22.55 -2.83 -7.10
N VAL A 21 -22.11 -3.11 -5.88
CA VAL A 21 -20.69 -3.08 -5.52
C VAL A 21 -19.88 -4.04 -6.39
N GLN A 22 -20.44 -5.20 -6.75
CA GLN A 22 -19.75 -6.17 -7.61
C GLN A 22 -19.54 -5.66 -9.04
N LEU A 23 -20.49 -4.89 -9.58
CA LEU A 23 -20.35 -4.30 -10.92
C LEU A 23 -19.40 -3.11 -10.90
N ASN A 24 -19.43 -2.29 -9.85
CA ASN A 24 -18.47 -1.21 -9.69
C ASN A 24 -17.05 -1.75 -9.51
N PHE A 25 -16.89 -2.84 -8.75
CA PHE A 25 -15.62 -3.55 -8.63
C PHE A 25 -15.14 -4.09 -9.98
N LEU A 26 -16.02 -4.76 -10.74
CA LEU A 26 -15.67 -5.25 -12.08
C LEU A 26 -15.28 -4.11 -13.02
N LYS A 27 -16.02 -3.00 -12.99
CA LYS A 27 -15.73 -1.82 -13.80
C LYS A 27 -14.39 -1.20 -13.42
N PHE A 28 -14.13 -1.03 -12.13
CA PHE A 28 -12.93 -0.36 -11.62
C PHE A 28 -11.66 -1.22 -11.77
N ASN A 29 -11.73 -2.50 -11.38
CA ASN A 29 -10.57 -3.39 -11.35
C ASN A 29 -10.33 -4.13 -12.67
N VAL A 30 -11.39 -4.60 -13.34
CA VAL A 30 -11.25 -5.41 -14.57
C VAL A 30 -11.31 -4.55 -15.82
N LEU A 31 -12.29 -3.63 -15.95
CA LEU A 31 -12.46 -2.84 -17.17
C LEU A 31 -11.53 -1.61 -17.22
N GLN A 32 -11.36 -0.91 -16.11
CA GLN A 32 -10.57 0.32 -16.02
C GLN A 32 -9.13 0.09 -15.55
N ASN A 33 -8.80 -1.12 -15.11
CA ASN A 33 -7.44 -1.55 -14.84
C ASN A 33 -6.67 -0.80 -13.74
N LEU A 34 -7.37 -0.03 -12.93
CA LEU A 34 -6.78 0.86 -11.92
C LEU A 34 -6.10 0.10 -10.77
N GLY A 35 -6.34 -1.22 -10.65
CA GLY A 35 -5.64 -2.10 -9.70
C GLY A 35 -4.13 -2.19 -9.94
N THR A 36 -3.66 -2.02 -11.18
CA THR A 36 -2.21 -2.05 -11.51
C THR A 36 -1.42 -0.92 -10.85
N PHE A 37 -2.07 0.22 -10.59
CA PHE A 37 -1.47 1.36 -9.89
C PHE A 37 -1.01 1.00 -8.47
N TYR A 38 -1.70 0.06 -7.82
CA TYR A 38 -1.38 -0.34 -6.44
C TYR A 38 -0.31 -1.43 -6.35
N GLY A 39 0.29 -1.83 -7.48
CA GLY A 39 1.45 -2.71 -7.57
C GLY A 39 1.17 -4.05 -8.23
N SER A 40 1.99 -4.45 -9.21
CA SER A 40 1.89 -5.74 -9.90
C SER A 40 2.86 -6.77 -9.31
N HIS A 41 2.38 -8.01 -9.16
CA HIS A 41 3.21 -9.12 -8.70
C HIS A 41 3.37 -10.18 -9.80
N PRO A 42 4.56 -10.80 -9.93
CA PRO A 42 4.75 -11.94 -10.83
C PRO A 42 3.79 -13.08 -10.51
N TRP A 43 3.41 -13.87 -11.52
CA TRP A 43 2.43 -14.96 -11.37
C TRP A 43 2.76 -15.95 -10.23
N HIS A 44 4.03 -16.20 -9.94
CA HIS A 44 4.46 -17.15 -8.91
C HIS A 44 4.22 -16.61 -7.49
N TRP A 45 4.14 -15.29 -7.31
CA TRP A 45 3.91 -14.64 -6.03
C TRP A 45 2.62 -15.13 -5.36
N TYR A 46 1.55 -15.35 -6.15
CA TYR A 46 0.27 -15.86 -5.64
C TYR A 46 0.40 -17.25 -5.01
N PHE A 47 1.29 -18.10 -5.53
CA PHE A 47 1.51 -19.45 -5.00
C PHE A 47 2.52 -19.47 -3.86
N THR A 48 3.59 -18.68 -3.96
CA THR A 48 4.69 -18.72 -2.99
C THR A 48 4.45 -17.84 -1.77
N GLN A 49 3.75 -16.72 -1.91
CA GLN A 49 3.51 -15.75 -0.83
C GLN A 49 2.02 -15.54 -0.58
N GLY A 50 1.21 -15.32 -1.62
CA GLY A 50 -0.22 -15.06 -1.47
C GLY A 50 -0.97 -16.19 -0.77
N LEU A 51 -0.80 -17.43 -1.23
CA LEU A 51 -1.49 -18.60 -0.70
C LEU A 51 -1.09 -18.92 0.74
N PRO A 52 0.20 -18.89 1.14
CA PRO A 52 0.59 -18.99 2.56
C PRO A 52 0.06 -17.87 3.44
N VAL A 53 -0.01 -16.62 2.93
CA VAL A 53 -0.55 -15.48 3.71
C VAL A 53 -2.05 -15.63 3.94
N ILE A 54 -2.81 -16.06 2.93
CA ILE A 54 -4.27 -16.22 3.03
C ILE A 54 -4.63 -17.42 3.91
N LEU A 55 -3.96 -18.57 3.70
CA LEU A 55 -4.25 -19.78 4.46
C LEU A 55 -3.61 -19.79 5.85
N GLY A 56 -2.58 -18.98 6.08
CA GLY A 56 -1.91 -18.82 7.36
C GLY A 56 -1.57 -20.15 8.03
N THR A 57 -2.05 -20.33 9.27
CA THR A 57 -1.85 -21.54 10.07
C THR A 57 -2.63 -22.76 9.57
N HIS A 58 -3.59 -22.58 8.66
CA HIS A 58 -4.36 -23.68 8.06
C HIS A 58 -3.65 -24.33 6.87
N LEU A 59 -2.57 -23.73 6.37
CA LEU A 59 -1.78 -24.25 5.24
C LEU A 59 -1.36 -25.74 5.39
N PRO A 60 -0.80 -26.22 6.53
CA PRO A 60 -0.42 -27.63 6.67
C PRO A 60 -1.63 -28.57 6.60
N PHE A 61 -2.79 -28.17 7.14
CA PHE A 61 -4.02 -28.96 7.08
C PHE A 61 -4.60 -29.01 5.67
N PHE A 62 -4.49 -27.92 4.91
CA PHE A 62 -4.87 -27.88 3.50
C PHE A 62 -4.00 -28.82 2.67
N ILE A 63 -2.67 -28.78 2.83
CA ILE A 63 -1.74 -29.66 2.12
C ILE A 63 -2.00 -31.13 2.48
N HIS A 64 -2.17 -31.43 3.77
CA HIS A 64 -2.51 -32.77 4.23
C HIS A 64 -3.84 -33.27 3.65
N GLY A 65 -4.85 -32.40 3.59
CA GLY A 65 -6.14 -32.67 2.94
C GLY A 65 -6.00 -32.95 1.44
N CYS A 66 -5.14 -32.22 0.72
CA CYS A 66 -4.86 -32.47 -0.70
C CYS A 66 -4.22 -33.84 -0.95
N VAL A 67 -3.32 -34.28 -0.06
CA VAL A 67 -2.62 -35.57 -0.18
C VAL A 67 -3.54 -36.75 0.18
N MET A 68 -4.41 -36.60 1.18
CA MET A 68 -5.32 -37.66 1.62
C MET A 68 -6.68 -37.69 0.91
N ALA A 69 -6.94 -36.76 -0.04
CA ALA A 69 -8.25 -36.59 -0.67
C ALA A 69 -8.69 -37.82 -1.51
N PRO A 70 -9.86 -38.42 -1.21
CA PRO A 70 -10.48 -39.45 -2.05
C PRO A 70 -10.77 -38.95 -3.47
N LYS A 71 -10.82 -39.85 -4.46
CA LYS A 71 -11.08 -39.52 -5.90
C LYS A 71 -12.29 -38.61 -6.12
N ARG A 72 -13.31 -38.67 -5.25
CA ARG A 72 -14.53 -37.86 -5.29
C ARG A 72 -14.28 -36.35 -5.06
N TYR A 73 -13.27 -35.98 -4.29
CA TYR A 73 -12.92 -34.57 -4.02
C TYR A 73 -12.01 -33.96 -5.09
N ARG A 74 -11.52 -34.75 -6.07
CA ARG A 74 -10.78 -34.22 -7.23
C ARG A 74 -11.63 -33.31 -8.11
N ILE A 75 -12.95 -33.46 -8.09
CA ILE A 75 -13.87 -32.56 -8.80
C ILE A 75 -13.85 -31.16 -8.15
N PHE A 76 -13.86 -31.10 -6.82
CA PHE A 76 -13.72 -29.85 -6.08
C PHE A 76 -12.32 -29.24 -6.26
N LEU A 77 -11.27 -30.05 -6.19
CA LEU A 77 -9.92 -29.58 -6.49
C LEU A 77 -9.81 -29.06 -7.92
N GLY A 78 -10.42 -29.75 -8.89
CA GLY A 78 -10.52 -29.30 -10.28
C GLY A 78 -11.29 -28.00 -10.43
N ALA A 79 -12.39 -27.82 -9.68
CA ALA A 79 -13.14 -26.57 -9.65
C ALA A 79 -12.32 -25.42 -9.04
N VAL A 80 -11.56 -25.67 -7.97
CA VAL A 80 -10.66 -24.68 -7.36
C VAL A 80 -9.51 -24.33 -8.30
N ILE A 81 -8.89 -25.31 -8.94
CA ILE A 81 -7.84 -25.09 -9.94
C ILE A 81 -8.41 -24.33 -11.14
N TRP A 82 -9.59 -24.70 -11.61
CA TRP A 82 -10.29 -24.00 -12.69
C TRP A 82 -10.60 -22.56 -12.30
N THR A 83 -11.12 -22.31 -11.10
CA THR A 83 -11.38 -20.94 -10.63
C THR A 83 -10.10 -20.14 -10.48
N VAL A 84 -9.01 -20.74 -10.00
CA VAL A 84 -7.70 -20.07 -9.90
C VAL A 84 -7.10 -19.81 -11.28
N LEU A 85 -7.30 -20.69 -12.26
CA LEU A 85 -6.83 -20.49 -13.63
C LEU A 85 -7.65 -19.45 -14.38
N VAL A 86 -8.97 -19.45 -14.24
CA VAL A 86 -9.86 -18.41 -14.79
C VAL A 86 -9.54 -17.07 -14.14
N TYR A 87 -9.43 -17.04 -12.81
CA TYR A 87 -9.00 -15.85 -12.09
C TYR A 87 -7.59 -15.44 -12.52
N ARG A 88 -6.64 -16.35 -12.78
CA ARG A 88 -5.32 -16.01 -13.35
C ARG A 88 -5.39 -15.41 -14.77
N SER A 89 -6.32 -15.87 -15.60
CA SER A 89 -6.51 -15.32 -16.95
C SER A 89 -7.21 -13.96 -16.95
N LEU A 90 -8.03 -13.68 -15.94
CA LEU A 90 -8.70 -12.38 -15.73
C LEU A 90 -7.85 -11.40 -14.88
N SER A 91 -7.08 -11.93 -13.93
CA SER A 91 -6.19 -11.22 -13.00
C SER A 91 -4.76 -11.12 -13.55
N VAL A 92 -4.65 -10.62 -14.78
CA VAL A 92 -3.50 -9.77 -15.16
C VAL A 92 -3.46 -8.50 -14.27
N TYR A 93 -4.45 -8.33 -13.39
CA TYR A 93 -4.67 -7.14 -12.59
C TYR A 93 -4.70 -7.50 -11.09
N PRO A 94 -3.78 -6.91 -10.30
CA PRO A 94 -3.37 -7.41 -8.99
C PRO A 94 -4.35 -6.97 -7.90
N GLU A 95 -4.87 -7.93 -7.13
CA GLU A 95 -5.70 -7.63 -5.96
C GLU A 95 -5.30 -8.50 -4.78
N VAL A 96 -4.21 -8.11 -4.11
CA VAL A 96 -4.12 -8.10 -2.63
C VAL A 96 -3.10 -7.02 -2.22
N CYS A 97 -3.55 -5.77 -2.10
CA CYS A 97 -2.74 -4.73 -1.48
C CYS A 97 -2.99 -4.75 0.02
N PHE A 98 -2.03 -5.21 0.81
CA PHE A 98 -1.96 -4.89 2.24
C PHE A 98 -1.53 -3.42 2.36
N VAL A 99 -2.49 -2.51 2.16
CA VAL A 99 -2.27 -1.10 2.48
C VAL A 99 -2.30 -0.99 4.00
N PHE A 100 -1.12 -0.94 4.62
CA PHE A 100 -0.96 -0.52 6.01
C PHE A 100 -1.39 0.95 6.13
N HIS A 101 -2.70 1.17 6.26
CA HIS A 101 -3.25 2.49 6.54
C HIS A 101 -2.86 2.93 7.96
N PRO A 102 -2.76 4.25 8.21
CA PRO A 102 -2.52 4.86 9.53
C PRO A 102 -3.63 4.62 10.57
N SER A 103 -4.51 3.63 10.37
CA SER A 103 -5.62 3.24 11.23
C SER A 103 -5.20 2.81 12.65
N HIS A 104 -3.91 2.60 12.89
CA HIS A 104 -3.36 2.11 14.17
C HIS A 104 -2.87 3.23 15.10
N VAL A 105 -2.90 4.50 14.67
CA VAL A 105 -2.53 5.63 15.53
C VAL A 105 -3.81 6.23 16.13
N HIS A 106 -4.21 5.74 17.30
CA HIS A 106 -5.41 6.20 18.01
C HIS A 106 -5.22 7.52 18.79
N CYS A 107 -4.06 8.17 18.66
CA CYS A 107 -3.79 9.47 19.27
C CYS A 107 -3.93 10.59 18.23
N PRO A 108 -4.58 11.72 18.56
CA PRO A 108 -4.68 12.87 17.67
C PRO A 108 -3.31 13.54 17.52
N LEU A 109 -2.52 13.06 16.58
CA LEU A 109 -1.22 13.59 16.21
C LEU A 109 -1.33 14.29 14.86
N LYS A 110 -0.90 15.55 14.79
CA LYS A 110 -0.82 16.28 13.51
C LYS A 110 0.34 15.72 12.71
N MET A 111 0.04 14.91 11.69
CA MET A 111 1.02 14.29 10.79
C MET A 111 0.74 14.68 9.34
N ARG A 112 1.82 14.84 8.56
CA ARG A 112 1.79 15.07 7.12
C ARG A 112 2.66 14.01 6.46
N PHE A 113 2.10 13.35 5.44
CA PHE A 113 2.78 12.33 4.64
C PHE A 113 2.62 12.69 3.16
N LEU A 114 3.55 12.24 2.32
CA LEU A 114 3.44 12.40 0.87
C LEU A 114 2.30 11.52 0.35
N GLN A 115 1.39 12.11 -0.41
CA GLN A 115 0.24 11.42 -0.96
C GLN A 115 0.60 10.75 -2.30
N CYS A 116 0.03 9.59 -2.56
CA CYS A 116 0.06 8.93 -3.87
C CYS A 116 -1.38 8.64 -4.31
N PRO A 117 -2.17 9.67 -4.69
CA PRO A 117 -3.51 9.42 -5.19
C PRO A 117 -3.44 8.68 -6.53
N PRO A 118 -4.30 7.70 -6.79
CA PRO A 118 -4.44 7.16 -8.14
C PRO A 118 -4.99 8.25 -9.07
N ASP A 119 -4.52 8.29 -10.32
CA ASP A 119 -5.17 9.12 -11.33
C ASP A 119 -6.51 8.52 -11.74
N LEU A 120 -7.60 9.19 -11.36
CA LEU A 120 -8.96 8.81 -11.75
C LEU A 120 -9.41 9.50 -13.04
N THR A 121 -8.56 10.36 -13.61
CA THR A 121 -8.86 11.24 -14.75
C THR A 121 -8.38 10.65 -16.09
N GLY A 122 -7.52 9.63 -16.07
CA GLY A 122 -7.05 8.92 -17.26
C GLY A 122 -5.98 9.69 -18.06
N ASN A 123 -5.20 10.53 -17.39
CA ASN A 123 -4.10 11.29 -18.00
C ASN A 123 -2.79 10.51 -17.87
N GLU A 124 -2.21 10.10 -19.00
CA GLU A 124 -0.94 9.37 -19.04
C GLU A 124 0.26 10.16 -18.51
N SER A 125 0.14 11.49 -18.40
CA SER A 125 1.16 12.39 -17.82
C SER A 125 0.92 12.73 -16.34
N TYR A 126 0.02 12.02 -15.65
CA TYR A 126 -0.19 12.25 -14.23
C TYR A 126 1.05 11.85 -13.43
N VAL A 127 1.48 12.75 -12.56
CA VAL A 127 2.59 12.54 -11.64
C VAL A 127 2.07 12.81 -10.23
N ASP A 128 2.19 11.82 -9.35
CA ASP A 128 1.71 11.96 -7.99
C ASP A 128 2.64 12.84 -7.13
N GLU A 129 2.16 13.28 -5.95
CA GLU A 129 2.95 14.16 -5.07
C GLU A 129 4.28 13.51 -4.66
N ALA A 130 4.28 12.20 -4.39
CA ALA A 130 5.51 11.49 -4.02
C ALA A 130 6.49 11.41 -5.20
N ASP A 131 6.02 11.16 -6.43
CA ASP A 131 6.83 11.16 -7.64
C ASP A 131 7.53 12.53 -7.84
N VAL A 132 6.78 13.63 -7.69
CA VAL A 132 7.36 14.99 -7.74
C VAL A 132 8.42 15.16 -6.65
N PHE A 133 8.14 14.71 -5.43
CA PHE A 133 9.10 14.79 -4.33
C PHE A 133 10.39 14.00 -4.61
N TYR A 134 10.29 12.74 -5.03
CA TYR A 134 11.45 11.87 -5.29
C TYR A 134 12.24 12.30 -6.54
N SER A 135 11.68 13.15 -7.42
CA SER A 135 12.42 13.73 -8.54
C SER A 135 13.41 14.83 -8.14
N ASN A 136 13.07 15.61 -7.10
CA ASN A 136 13.93 16.66 -6.55
C ASN A 136 13.55 16.96 -5.09
N PRO A 137 14.03 16.15 -4.12
CA PRO A 137 13.56 16.25 -2.74
C PRO A 137 14.01 17.54 -2.05
N LEU A 138 15.21 18.04 -2.38
CA LEU A 138 15.71 19.31 -1.83
C LEU A 138 14.86 20.51 -2.28
N GLY A 139 14.56 20.58 -3.58
CA GLY A 139 13.72 21.64 -4.13
C GLY A 139 12.32 21.60 -3.55
N TRP A 140 11.75 20.40 -3.42
CA TRP A 140 10.43 20.20 -2.82
C TRP A 140 10.41 20.63 -1.35
N LEU A 141 11.36 20.17 -0.54
CA LEU A 141 11.45 20.51 0.90
C LEU A 141 11.61 22.01 1.13
N ASN A 142 12.44 22.69 0.34
CA ASN A 142 12.63 24.13 0.46
C ASN A 142 11.39 24.93 0.05
N LYS A 143 10.62 24.42 -0.92
CA LYS A 143 9.36 25.02 -1.35
C LYS A 143 8.27 24.86 -0.30
N GLU A 144 8.12 23.65 0.24
CA GLU A 144 7.11 23.33 1.26
C GLU A 144 7.42 24.02 2.59
N PHE A 145 8.69 23.99 3.02
CA PHE A 145 9.16 24.54 4.30
C PHE A 145 9.94 25.84 4.11
N TYR A 146 9.36 26.79 3.38
CA TYR A 146 9.97 28.12 3.18
C TYR A 146 10.10 28.92 4.48
N ASN A 147 9.16 28.73 5.42
CA ASN A 147 9.14 29.37 6.74
C ASN A 147 9.51 28.40 7.86
N ASP A 148 10.29 28.88 8.84
CA ASP A 148 10.72 28.06 9.98
C ASP A 148 9.58 27.68 10.94
N THR A 149 8.46 28.41 10.90
CA THR A 149 7.24 28.12 11.68
C THR A 149 6.45 26.93 11.13
N LEU A 150 6.67 26.56 9.86
CA LEU A 150 6.04 25.41 9.21
C LEU A 150 6.87 24.13 9.36
N LEU A 151 8.10 24.23 9.85
CA LEU A 151 8.98 23.08 10.02
C LEU A 151 8.42 22.09 11.05
N PRO A 152 8.38 20.79 10.73
CA PRO A 152 7.91 19.78 11.67
C PRO A 152 8.91 19.55 12.81
N SER A 153 8.41 19.07 13.95
CA SER A 153 9.26 18.71 15.09
C SER A 153 10.11 17.46 14.81
N HIS A 154 9.55 16.52 14.05
CA HIS A 154 10.18 15.26 13.68
C HIS A 154 10.03 15.01 12.17
N LEU A 155 11.09 14.49 11.57
CA LEU A 155 11.11 14.02 10.19
C LEU A 155 11.38 12.52 10.21
N ILE A 156 10.57 11.77 9.46
CA ILE A 156 10.65 10.32 9.35
C ILE A 156 10.74 9.96 7.88
N PHE A 157 11.80 9.27 7.48
CA PHE A 157 12.04 8.90 6.08
C PHE A 157 12.91 7.65 5.97
N PHE A 158 12.90 7.01 4.81
CA PHE A 158 13.72 5.82 4.54
C PHE A 158 15.19 6.17 4.35
N SER A 159 16.07 5.22 4.66
CA SER A 159 17.52 5.39 4.61
C SER A 159 18.07 5.85 3.27
N VAL A 160 17.38 5.54 2.16
CA VAL A 160 17.77 5.92 0.80
C VAL A 160 17.82 7.45 0.63
N LEU A 161 16.89 8.15 1.28
CA LEU A 161 16.73 9.61 1.11
C LEU A 161 17.79 10.42 1.88
N GLU A 162 18.48 9.84 2.86
CA GLU A 162 19.38 10.56 3.77
C GLU A 162 20.45 11.37 3.02
N GLN A 163 21.04 10.77 1.98
CA GLN A 163 22.13 11.41 1.24
C GLN A 163 21.65 12.66 0.51
N GLU A 164 20.47 12.61 -0.09
CA GLU A 164 19.90 13.69 -0.91
C GLU A 164 19.46 14.89 -0.07
N ILE A 165 18.86 14.65 1.11
CA ILE A 165 18.35 15.72 1.99
C ILE A 165 19.32 16.14 3.09
N SER A 166 20.53 15.59 3.11
CA SER A 166 21.55 15.84 4.14
C SER A 166 21.86 17.32 4.36
N SER A 167 21.94 18.10 3.27
CA SER A 167 22.19 19.54 3.30
C SER A 167 21.06 20.31 3.99
N PHE A 168 19.80 19.94 3.71
CA PHE A 168 18.62 20.52 4.34
C PHE A 168 18.57 20.22 5.84
N LEU A 169 18.86 18.97 6.24
CA LEU A 169 18.87 18.56 7.64
C LEU A 169 19.93 19.31 8.45
N ALA A 170 21.12 19.49 7.88
CA ALA A 170 22.20 20.25 8.51
C ALA A 170 21.84 21.73 8.64
N LEU A 171 21.32 22.34 7.57
CA LEU A 171 20.94 23.76 7.54
C LEU A 171 19.84 24.09 8.56
N LYS A 172 18.83 23.22 8.68
CA LYS A 172 17.67 23.41 9.58
C LYS A 172 17.87 22.82 10.99
N GLY A 173 19.05 22.29 11.31
CA GLY A 173 19.42 21.86 12.66
C GLY A 173 18.75 20.58 13.14
N TYR A 174 18.44 19.65 12.23
CA TYR A 174 17.89 18.34 12.59
C TYR A 174 18.99 17.36 13.03
N LYS A 175 18.72 16.55 14.05
CA LYS A 175 19.62 15.50 14.53
C LYS A 175 18.95 14.13 14.48
N LYS A 176 19.66 13.14 13.95
CA LYS A 176 19.23 11.74 13.97
C LYS A 176 19.05 11.28 15.43
N THR A 177 17.85 10.81 15.75
CA THR A 177 17.45 10.40 17.11
C THR A 177 17.30 8.89 17.21
N ALA A 178 16.68 8.27 16.20
CA ALA A 178 16.48 6.83 16.18
C ALA A 178 16.58 6.28 14.75
N THR A 179 16.95 5.01 14.68
CA THR A 179 17.00 4.21 13.47
C THR A 179 16.20 2.95 13.74
N VAL A 180 15.21 2.67 12.89
CA VAL A 180 14.34 1.50 13.01
C VAL A 180 14.56 0.63 11.79
N PHE A 181 14.76 -0.67 12.01
CA PHE A 181 14.86 -1.63 10.92
C PHE A 181 13.51 -1.80 10.21
N HIS A 182 13.51 -1.79 8.87
CA HIS A 182 12.30 -1.95 8.06
C HIS A 182 12.30 -3.26 7.26
N THR A 183 13.34 -3.50 6.44
CA THR A 183 13.40 -4.68 5.58
C THR A 183 14.83 -5.06 5.21
N HIS A 184 15.05 -6.35 4.95
CA HIS A 184 16.32 -6.87 4.45
C HIS A 184 16.46 -6.68 2.93
N VAL A 185 15.35 -6.47 2.21
CA VAL A 185 15.30 -6.37 0.75
C VAL A 185 14.71 -5.02 0.34
N PRO A 186 15.52 -3.95 0.32
CA PRO A 186 15.06 -2.62 -0.12
C PRO A 186 14.87 -2.58 -1.63
N GLN A 187 13.86 -1.84 -2.10
CA GLN A 187 13.57 -1.69 -3.53
C GLN A 187 13.06 -0.27 -3.83
N GLY A 188 13.71 0.39 -4.80
CA GLY A 188 13.35 1.74 -5.24
C GLY A 188 13.36 2.76 -4.09
N ARG A 189 12.17 3.27 -3.74
CA ARG A 189 11.94 4.28 -2.69
C ARG A 189 12.02 3.72 -1.26
N VAL A 190 11.95 2.40 -1.12
CA VAL A 190 11.92 1.73 0.18
C VAL A 190 13.33 1.36 0.60
N GLY A 191 13.78 1.91 1.73
CA GLY A 191 15.08 1.64 2.33
C GLY A 191 15.06 0.50 3.33
N SER A 192 16.25 -0.01 3.69
CA SER A 192 16.38 -1.08 4.69
C SER A 192 16.04 -0.61 6.10
N HIS A 193 16.23 0.68 6.38
CA HIS A 193 15.96 1.31 7.67
C HIS A 193 15.10 2.57 7.50
N ILE A 194 14.37 2.89 8.55
CA ILE A 194 13.66 4.16 8.72
C ILE A 194 14.46 5.02 9.70
N TYR A 195 14.74 6.26 9.31
CA TYR A 195 15.43 7.23 10.14
C TYR A 195 14.47 8.25 10.70
N ILE A 196 14.66 8.56 11.98
CA ILE A 196 13.87 9.55 12.72
C ILE A 196 14.80 10.69 13.13
N TYR A 197 14.55 11.86 12.58
CA TYR A 197 15.27 13.10 12.88
C TYR A 197 14.39 14.01 13.73
N LYS A 198 14.99 14.64 14.74
CA LYS A 198 14.33 15.61 15.60
C LYS A 198 14.97 16.98 15.43
N LYS A 199 14.17 18.04 15.32
CA LYS A 199 14.68 19.41 15.29
C LYS A 199 15.29 19.73 16.66
N LYS A 200 16.49 20.31 16.71
CA LYS A 200 17.01 20.86 17.97
C LYS A 200 16.04 21.94 18.46
N PRO A 201 15.65 21.95 19.74
CA PRO A 201 14.89 23.06 20.29
C PRO A 201 15.71 24.34 20.08
N GLU A 202 15.09 25.38 19.53
CA GLU A 202 15.71 26.71 19.51
C GLU A 202 15.93 27.11 20.96
N MET A 203 17.19 27.20 21.34
CA MET A 203 17.59 27.73 22.64
C MET A 203 17.31 29.21 22.57
N ASN A 204 16.11 29.62 22.98
CA ASN A 204 15.81 31.03 23.23
C ASN A 204 16.90 31.55 24.17
N ARG A 205 17.80 32.36 23.61
CA ARG A 205 18.70 33.20 24.38
C ARG A 205 17.81 34.15 25.17
N ILE A 206 17.71 33.91 26.47
CA ILE A 206 17.31 34.91 27.45
C ILE A 206 18.45 35.93 27.54
#